data_AF-A0A4Z1B816-F1
#
_entry.id   AF-A0A4Z1B816-F1
#
_cell.length_a   1.000
_cell.length_b   1.000
_cell.length_c   1.000
_cell.angle_alpha   90.00
_cell.angle_beta   90.00
_cell.angle_gamma   90.00
#
_symmetry.space_group_name_H-M   'P 1'
#
loop_
_entity.id
_entity.type
_entity.pdbx_description
1 polymer ?
#
loop_
_entity_poly.entity_id
_entity_poly.type
_entity_poly.pdbx_seq_one_letter_code
_entity_poly.pdbx_strand_id
1 'polypeptide(L)'
;VARARAWAAAGAILLAGATTAICGPIGFVGLVVPHACRLLTGTDHRWLLPFAALAGACLLLAADILGRLIARPAELDVGIVTALLGGPVFIWIVRRQKIREL
;
A
#
# COMPACT_ATOMS: atom_id res chain seq x y z
N VAL A 1 -13.66 8.46 21.85
CA VAL A 1 -12.63 7.52 21.32
C VAL A 1 -13.23 6.22 20.80
N ALA A 2 -14.03 5.48 21.59
CA ALA A 2 -14.62 4.19 21.16
C ALA A 2 -15.42 4.27 19.85
N ARG A 3 -16.30 5.26 19.69
CA ARG A 3 -17.08 5.48 18.45
C ARG A 3 -16.19 5.71 17.23
N ALA A 4 -15.15 6.54 17.35
CA ALA A 4 -14.24 6.83 16.25
C ALA A 4 -13.45 5.57 15.81
N ARG A 5 -13.00 4.75 16.77
CA ARG A 5 -12.34 3.48 16.50
C ARG A 5 -13.29 2.50 15.81
N ALA A 6 -14.54 2.41 16.25
CA ALA A 6 -15.55 1.53 15.65
C ALA A 6 -15.82 1.91 14.18
N TRP A 7 -16.02 3.20 13.89
CA TRP A 7 -16.22 3.68 12.52
C TRP A 7 -15.00 3.44 11.62
N ALA A 8 -13.80 3.74 12.12
CA ALA A 8 -12.57 3.50 11.37
C ALA A 8 -12.34 2.01 11.07
N ALA A 9 -12.59 1.13 12.06
CA ALA A 9 -12.48 -0.31 11.88
C ALA A 9 -13.52 -0.84 10.89
N ALA A 10 -14.78 -0.44 11.03
CA ALA A 10 -15.84 -0.84 10.11
C ALA A 10 -15.53 -0.40 8.67
N GLY A 11 -15.09 0.85 8.46
CA GLY A 11 -14.69 1.34 7.14
C GLY A 11 -13.51 0.56 6.57
N ALA A 12 -12.45 0.32 7.37
CA ALA A 12 -11.28 -0.44 6.93
C ALA A 12 -11.64 -1.90 6.57
N ILE A 13 -12.46 -2.57 7.39
CA ILE A 13 -12.88 -3.95 7.16
C ILE A 13 -13.72 -4.05 5.88
N LEU A 14 -14.69 -3.15 5.69
CA LEU A 14 -15.55 -3.18 4.51
C LEU A 14 -14.76 -2.91 3.23
N LEU A 15 -13.91 -1.87 3.22
CA LEU A 15 -13.10 -1.52 2.06
C LEU A 15 -12.06 -2.61 1.73
N ALA A 16 -11.29 -3.07 2.73
CA ALA A 16 -10.28 -4.09 2.52
C ALA A 16 -10.89 -5.45 2.17
N GLY A 17 -11.97 -5.84 2.84
CA GLY A 17 -12.69 -7.09 2.59
C GLY A 17 -13.30 -7.14 1.20
N ALA A 18 -14.03 -6.10 0.79
CA ALA A 18 -14.61 -6.01 -0.55
C ALA A 18 -13.54 -6.06 -1.65
N THR A 19 -12.44 -5.31 -1.47
CA THR A 19 -11.33 -5.30 -2.44
C THR A 19 -10.67 -6.68 -2.55
N THR A 20 -10.40 -7.33 -1.41
CA THR A 20 -9.77 -8.68 -1.39
C THR A 20 -10.68 -9.74 -2.00
N ALA A 21 -12.00 -9.64 -1.81
CA ALA A 21 -12.96 -10.56 -2.41
C ALA A 21 -12.99 -10.48 -3.94
N ILE A 22 -12.76 -9.29 -4.51
CA ILE A 22 -12.79 -9.07 -5.96
C ILE A 22 -11.42 -9.36 -6.60
N CYS A 23 -10.35 -8.86 -6.00
CA CYS A 23 -9.02 -8.86 -6.61
C CYS A 23 -8.08 -9.94 -6.07
N GLY A 24 -8.50 -10.70 -5.05
CA GLY A 24 -7.61 -11.59 -4.30
C GLY A 24 -6.73 -10.84 -3.29
N PRO A 25 -5.89 -11.57 -2.53
CA PRO A 25 -5.05 -10.99 -1.48
C PRO A 25 -3.87 -10.20 -2.06
N ILE A 26 -3.83 -8.89 -1.81
CA ILE A 26 -2.74 -8.00 -2.23
C ILE A 26 -1.95 -7.53 -1.00
N GLY A 27 -0.66 -7.84 -0.96
CA GLY A 27 0.25 -7.48 0.11
C GLY A 27 1.01 -6.16 -0.11
N PHE A 28 1.70 -5.69 0.95
CA PHE A 28 2.67 -4.59 0.97
C PHE A 28 2.18 -3.17 0.65
N VAL A 29 1.19 -2.98 -0.23
CA VAL A 29 0.69 -1.64 -0.61
C VAL A 29 0.24 -0.85 0.62
N GLY A 30 -0.57 -1.48 1.49
CA GLY A 30 -1.06 -0.87 2.73
C GLY A 30 0.00 -0.60 3.80
N LEU A 31 1.21 -1.15 3.66
CA LEU A 31 2.34 -0.88 4.55
C LEU A 31 3.27 0.17 3.97
N VAL A 32 3.68 -0.01 2.72
CA VAL A 32 4.67 0.82 2.02
C VAL A 32 4.14 2.22 1.76
N VAL A 33 2.94 2.32 1.18
CA VAL A 33 2.40 3.59 0.67
C VAL A 33 2.15 4.60 1.80
N PRO A 34 1.40 4.29 2.88
CA PRO A 34 1.18 5.27 3.93
C PRO A 34 2.48 5.67 4.66
N HIS A 35 3.48 4.78 4.73
CA HIS A 35 4.80 5.15 5.29
C HIS A 35 5.57 6.08 4.37
N ALA A 36 5.59 5.82 3.06
CA ALA A 36 6.21 6.69 2.08
C ALA A 36 5.52 8.06 2.03
N CYS A 37 4.18 8.09 2.00
CA CYS A 37 3.41 9.33 2.02
C CYS A 37 3.65 10.12 3.31
N ARG A 38 3.78 9.46 4.46
CA ARG A 38 4.09 10.15 5.74
C ARG A 38 5.43 10.87 5.72
N LEU A 39 6.41 10.37 4.97
CA LEU A 39 7.70 11.06 4.78
C LEU A 39 7.55 12.34 3.95
N LEU A 40 6.51 12.45 3.12
CA LEU A 40 6.27 13.59 2.22
C LEU A 40 5.27 14.60 2.81
N THR A 41 4.15 14.12 3.36
CA THR A 41 3.03 14.97 3.83
C THR A 41 3.01 15.21 5.33
N GLY A 42 3.87 14.54 6.10
CA GLY A 42 3.85 14.59 7.57
C GLY A 42 2.76 13.72 8.21
N THR A 43 2.41 14.03 9.46
CA THR A 43 1.52 13.21 10.32
C THR A 43 0.05 13.60 10.27
N ASP A 44 -0.31 14.68 9.56
CA ASP A 44 -1.70 15.11 9.43
C ASP A 44 -2.50 14.15 8.52
N HIS A 45 -3.50 13.49 9.11
CA HIS A 45 -4.31 12.48 8.43
C HIS A 45 -5.20 13.08 7.33
N ARG A 46 -5.48 14.39 7.39
CA ARG A 46 -6.28 15.09 6.37
C ARG A 46 -5.59 15.09 5.01
N TRP A 47 -4.26 15.14 5.01
CA TRP A 47 -3.44 15.07 3.79
C TRP A 47 -2.90 13.67 3.55
N LEU A 48 -2.54 12.94 4.60
CA LEU A 48 -1.98 11.60 4.47
C LEU A 48 -2.96 10.63 3.78
N LEU A 49 -4.25 10.66 4.14
CA LEU A 49 -5.25 9.74 3.58
C LEU A 49 -5.46 9.90 2.07
N PRO A 50 -5.76 11.10 1.52
CA PRO A 50 -5.95 11.26 0.09
C PRO A 50 -4.66 11.00 -0.70
N PHE A 51 -3.50 11.44 -0.20
CA PHE A 51 -2.22 11.16 -0.85
C PHE A 51 -1.90 9.67 -0.87
N ALA A 52 -2.13 8.95 0.23
CA ALA A 52 -1.92 7.50 0.28
C ALA A 52 -2.88 6.74 -0.63
N ALA A 53 -4.14 7.18 -0.74
CA ALA A 53 -5.10 6.57 -1.67
C ALA A 53 -4.65 6.72 -3.14
N LEU A 54 -4.24 7.93 -3.55
CA LEU A 54 -3.77 8.21 -4.91
C LEU A 54 -2.45 7.48 -5.21
N ALA A 55 -1.47 7.59 -4.31
CA ALA A 55 -0.19 6.91 -4.47
C ALA A 55 -0.34 5.39 -4.51
N GLY A 56 -1.26 4.84 -3.71
CA GLY A 56 -1.57 3.41 -3.70
C GLY A 56 -2.20 2.94 -5.01
N ALA A 57 -3.16 3.71 -5.54
CA ALA A 57 -3.76 3.43 -6.85
C ALA A 57 -2.71 3.45 -7.98
N CYS A 58 -1.86 4.48 -8.02
CA CYS A 58 -0.79 4.59 -9.00
C CYS A 58 0.22 3.44 -8.91
N LEU A 59 0.65 3.08 -7.69
CA LEU A 59 1.57 1.98 -7.47
C LEU A 59 0.98 0.64 -7.94
N LEU A 60 -0.28 0.38 -7.58
CA LEU A 60 -0.94 -0.88 -7.92
C LEU A 60 -1.18 -1.01 -9.43
N LEU A 61 -1.60 0.07 -10.10
CA LEU A 61 -1.74 0.10 -11.56
C LEU A 61 -0.39 -0.12 -12.26
N ALA A 62 0.67 0.54 -11.79
CA ALA A 62 2.01 0.33 -12.33
C ALA A 62 2.47 -1.13 -12.15
N ALA A 63 2.19 -1.75 -11.00
CA ALA A 63 2.50 -3.15 -10.74
C ALA A 63 1.73 -4.11 -11.66
N ASP A 64 0.43 -3.88 -11.89
CA ASP A 64 -0.38 -4.69 -12.81
C ASP A 64 0.15 -4.60 -14.25
N ILE A 65 0.43 -3.38 -14.72
CA ILE A 65 0.99 -3.16 -16.06
C ILE A 65 2.34 -3.87 -16.20
N LEU A 66 3.25 -3.74 -15.22
CA LEU A 66 4.55 -4.40 -15.25
C LEU A 66 4.42 -5.93 -15.25
N GLY A 67 3.51 -6.49 -14.45
CA GLY A 67 3.22 -7.93 -14.44
C GLY A 67 2.79 -8.44 -15.81
N ARG A 68 1.89 -7.71 -16.49
CA ARG A 68 1.40 -8.03 -17.83
C ARG A 68 2.44 -7.85 -18.94
N LEU A 69 3.44 -6.99 -18.74
CA LEU A 69 4.52 -6.79 -19.71
C LEU A 69 5.59 -7.88 -19.60
N ILE A 70 5.96 -8.27 -18.38
CA ILE A 70 7.05 -9.22 -18.13
C ILE A 70 6.62 -10.67 -18.44
N ALA A 71 5.37 -11.03 -18.16
CA ALA A 71 4.96 -12.44 -18.14
C ALA A 71 4.40 -13.00 -19.46
N ARG A 72 4.31 -12.22 -20.54
CA ARG A 72 3.63 -12.66 -21.78
C ARG A 72 4.22 -13.98 -22.32
N PRO A 73 3.39 -14.98 -22.68
CA PRO A 73 1.92 -14.96 -22.82
C PRO A 73 1.13 -15.30 -21.54
N ALA A 74 1.80 -15.60 -20.42
CA ALA A 74 1.17 -15.84 -19.14
C ALA A 74 0.83 -14.51 -18.42
N GLU A 75 -0.06 -14.58 -17.43
CA GLU A 75 -0.37 -13.43 -16.56
C GLU A 75 0.26 -13.64 -15.20
N LEU A 76 1.07 -12.67 -14.75
CA LEU A 76 1.57 -12.62 -13.39
C LEU A 76 0.56 -11.90 -12.50
N ASP A 77 0.22 -12.52 -11.37
CA ASP A 77 -0.62 -11.90 -10.36
C ASP A 77 0.06 -10.62 -9.81
N VAL A 78 -0.68 -9.53 -9.79
CA VAL A 78 -0.22 -8.24 -9.26
C VAL A 78 0.25 -8.37 -7.81
N GLY A 79 -0.34 -9.27 -7.01
CA GLY A 79 0.07 -9.51 -5.62
C GLY A 79 1.52 -10.00 -5.50
N ILE A 80 2.01 -10.76 -6.49
CA ILE A 80 3.41 -11.22 -6.55
C ILE A 80 4.32 -10.04 -6.88
N VAL A 81 3.94 -9.24 -7.89
CA VAL A 81 4.72 -8.07 -8.32
C VAL A 81 4.83 -7.05 -7.20
N THR A 82 3.73 -6.75 -6.49
CA THR A 82 3.74 -5.82 -5.36
C THR A 82 4.52 -6.38 -4.17
N ALA A 83 4.57 -7.69 -3.95
CA ALA A 83 5.40 -8.28 -2.90
C ALA A 83 6.89 -8.16 -3.22
N LEU A 84 7.29 -8.44 -4.47
CA LEU A 84 8.68 -8.33 -4.93
C LEU A 84 9.19 -6.90 -4.90
N LEU A 85 8.36 -5.92 -5.24
CA LEU A 85 8.71 -4.50 -5.16
C LEU A 85 8.61 -3.97 -3.72
N GLY A 86 7.54 -4.33 -3.02
CA GLY A 86 7.19 -3.81 -1.71
C GLY A 86 8.12 -4.28 -0.60
N GLY A 87 8.59 -5.52 -0.62
CA GLY A 87 9.52 -6.05 0.38
C GLY A 87 10.83 -5.25 0.48
N PRO A 88 11.61 -5.12 -0.62
CA PRO A 88 12.83 -4.32 -0.64
C PRO A 88 12.60 -2.85 -0.28
N VAL A 89 11.52 -2.24 -0.80
CA VAL A 89 11.19 -0.84 -0.50
C VAL A 89 10.86 -0.66 0.98
N PHE A 90 10.08 -1.56 1.56
CA PHE A 90 9.73 -1.51 2.98
C PHE A 90 10.98 -1.63 3.86
N ILE A 91 11.87 -2.58 3.56
CA ILE A 91 13.15 -2.73 4.27
C ILE A 91 13.97 -1.44 4.18
N TRP A 92 14.05 -0.82 3.00
CA TRP A 92 14.79 0.43 2.81
C TRP A 92 14.21 1.58 3.65
N ILE A 93 12.88 1.74 3.67
CA ILE A 93 12.19 2.76 4.48
C ILE A 93 12.51 2.57 5.97
N VAL A 94 12.33 1.35 6.49
CA VAL A 94 12.55 1.03 7.91
C VAL A 94 14.01 1.25 8.31
N ARG A 95 14.96 0.83 7.46
CA ARG A 95 16.39 1.05 7.73
C ARG A 95 16.76 2.53 7.76
N ARG A 96 16.17 3.37 6.91
CA ARG A 96 16.44 4.82 6.93
C ARG A 96 15.90 5.52 8.17
N GLN A 97 14.74 5.10 8.69
CA GLN A 97 14.20 5.69 9.92
C GLN A 97 15.12 5.42 11.11
N LYS A 98 15.63 4.19 11.24
CA LYS A 98 16.54 3.82 12.33
C LYS A 98 17.88 4.58 12.29
N ILE A 99 18.36 4.95 11.10
CA ILE A 99 19.59 5.77 10.94
C ILE A 99 19.35 7.23 11.35
N ARG A 100 18.11 7.73 11.27
CA ARG A 100 17.77 9.13 11.57
C ARG A 100 17.59 9.40 13.08
N GLU A 101 17.47 8.34 13.89
CA GLU A 101 17.36 8.40 15.35
C GLU A 101 18.73 8.28 16.07
N LEU A 102 19.81 7.97 15.35
CA LEU A 102 21.18 7.91 15.85
C LEU A 102 21.91 9.23 15.54
#